data_AF-A0A2V0PNA1-F1
#
_entry.id   AF-A0A2V0PNA1-F1
#
_cell.length_a   1.000
_cell.length_b   1.000
_cell.length_c   1.000
_cell.angle_alpha   90.00
_cell.angle_beta   90.00
_cell.angle_gamma   90.00
#
_symmetry.space_group_name_H-M   'P 1'
#
loop_
_entity.id
_entity.type
_entity.pdbx_description
1 polymer ?
#
loop_
_entity_poly.entity_id
_entity_poly.type
_entity_poly.pdbx_seq_one_letter_code
_entity_poly.pdbx_strand_id
1 'polypeptide(L)'
;MAGLLQQLAARGSLLAWAAPAACSGARELLGRGFATDAFTRKDVAYNLENTSDPEAEAAIRAFQREAYKAAAKGAAALSPPAEPELAFTAKVERKYVAAQIVETGIQSIHVPLSYDKDGSGATALKRYAAQLRDVARQAGFGEPAAELQAKLQEAAAGISTAKELLGRIRPYASPEFHTALADALAEVEAETGATVPLDGASPLYKKFASRVQAIAQQHKLPWQMLLSHQQKLAGADDDTRDALQRDYAAWLQAAQLADIKAEVEDLRAEAARLLDLQLGKSAEGIRKEHDAALAALGRKLEAAKGTKWAAKFKEDLAFVSWFDGAVAADPGNGPRAEAAA
;
A
#
# COMPACT_ATOMS: atom_id res chain seq x y z
N MET A 1 -40.66 -9.47 31.00
CA MET A 1 -40.28 -9.36 29.58
C MET A 1 -38.88 -8.75 29.47
N ALA A 2 -37.86 -9.57 29.70
CA ALA A 2 -36.44 -9.19 29.59
C ALA A 2 -35.64 -10.50 29.52
N GLY A 3 -35.81 -11.24 28.42
CA GLY A 3 -35.28 -12.60 28.28
C GLY A 3 -35.22 -13.11 26.85
N LEU A 4 -35.15 -12.20 25.86
CA LEU A 4 -35.03 -12.55 24.44
C LEU A 4 -33.76 -11.99 23.77
N LEU A 5 -32.96 -11.18 24.47
CA LEU A 5 -31.72 -10.60 23.95
C LEU A 5 -30.44 -11.31 24.43
N GLN A 6 -30.56 -12.36 25.24
CA GLN A 6 -29.42 -13.13 25.76
C GLN A 6 -29.26 -14.52 25.13
N GLN A 7 -30.03 -14.85 24.09
CA GLN A 7 -29.91 -16.11 23.34
C GLN A 7 -29.30 -15.96 21.92
N LEU A 8 -28.91 -14.76 21.49
CA LEU A 8 -28.26 -14.53 20.20
C LEU A 8 -26.71 -14.50 20.26
N ALA A 9 -26.12 -14.59 21.45
CA ALA A 9 -24.66 -14.56 21.63
C ALA A 9 -24.00 -15.93 21.91
N ALA A 10 -24.77 -17.02 21.88
CA ALA A 10 -24.24 -18.34 22.24
C ALA A 10 -24.85 -19.45 21.35
N ARG A 11 -24.49 -19.44 20.06
CA ARG A 11 -24.40 -20.62 19.14
C ARG A 11 -24.35 -20.13 17.69
N GLY A 12 -23.18 -20.22 17.07
CA GLY A 12 -22.99 -19.90 15.66
C GLY A 12 -21.54 -19.97 15.21
N SER A 13 -20.88 -21.09 15.52
CA SER A 13 -19.65 -21.49 14.83
C SER A 13 -19.91 -21.61 13.33
N LEU A 14 -18.86 -21.40 12.53
CA LEU A 14 -18.72 -21.66 11.09
C LEU A 14 -18.98 -20.45 10.16
N LEU A 15 -18.06 -19.48 10.16
CA LEU A 15 -17.73 -18.83 8.89
C LEU A 15 -16.90 -19.82 8.06
N ALA A 16 -17.65 -20.65 7.34
CA ALA A 16 -17.16 -21.42 6.23
C ALA A 16 -16.49 -20.46 5.23
N TRP A 17 -15.21 -20.67 5.00
CA TRP A 17 -14.46 -20.05 3.91
C TRP A 17 -14.92 -20.72 2.60
N ALA A 18 -16.05 -20.25 2.06
CA ALA A 18 -16.47 -20.54 0.71
C ALA A 18 -16.04 -19.36 -0.17
N ALA A 19 -14.83 -19.43 -0.73
CA ALA A 19 -14.49 -18.62 -1.89
C ALA A 19 -15.13 -19.27 -3.14
N PRO A 20 -15.83 -18.51 -3.99
CA PRO A 20 -16.43 -19.03 -5.20
C PRO A 20 -15.35 -19.51 -6.19
N ALA A 21 -15.59 -20.69 -6.74
CA ALA A 21 -14.90 -21.20 -7.91
C ALA A 21 -15.26 -20.33 -9.13
N ALA A 22 -14.40 -19.37 -9.48
CA ALA A 22 -14.27 -18.78 -10.81
C ALA A 22 -13.12 -17.76 -10.83
N CYS A 23 -11.89 -18.24 -11.02
CA CYS A 23 -10.73 -17.53 -11.56
C CYS A 23 -9.50 -18.45 -11.45
N SER A 24 -9.55 -19.57 -12.16
CA SER A 24 -8.46 -20.56 -12.21
C SER A 24 -7.21 -20.08 -12.95
N GLY A 25 -7.17 -18.83 -13.45
CA GLY A 25 -6.02 -18.25 -14.16
C GLY A 25 -5.18 -17.22 -13.38
N ALA A 26 -5.58 -16.82 -12.17
CA ALA A 26 -4.88 -15.77 -11.41
C ALA A 26 -4.02 -16.30 -10.25
N ARG A 27 -3.87 -17.62 -10.14
CA ARG A 27 -3.26 -18.29 -8.99
C ARG A 27 -1.74 -18.42 -9.05
N GLU A 28 -1.12 -18.09 -10.19
CA GLU A 28 0.34 -18.13 -10.38
C GLU A 28 1.07 -16.85 -9.95
N LEU A 29 0.36 -15.74 -9.70
CA LEU A 29 0.97 -14.42 -9.44
C LEU A 29 1.18 -14.04 -7.97
N LEU A 30 0.90 -14.94 -7.03
CA LEU A 30 0.98 -14.65 -5.60
C LEU A 30 1.90 -15.65 -4.89
N GLY A 31 3.20 -15.41 -5.00
CA GLY A 31 4.23 -16.08 -4.21
C GLY A 31 5.57 -15.37 -4.36
N ARG A 32 6.27 -15.15 -3.23
CA ARG A 32 7.64 -14.64 -3.18
C ARG A 32 8.53 -15.30 -4.25
N GLY A 33 9.26 -14.48 -4.98
CA GLY A 33 10.16 -14.87 -6.06
C GLY A 33 9.48 -14.89 -7.42
N PHE A 34 9.96 -14.03 -8.33
CA PHE A 34 9.64 -13.94 -9.75
C PHE A 34 8.91 -15.18 -10.30
N ALA A 35 7.61 -15.01 -10.57
CA ALA A 35 6.69 -16.05 -11.02
C ALA A 35 6.89 -16.45 -12.49
N THR A 36 8.14 -16.48 -12.95
CA THR A 36 8.59 -17.03 -14.24
C THR A 36 9.95 -17.68 -14.00
N ASP A 37 10.22 -18.84 -14.61
CA ASP A 37 11.42 -19.65 -14.37
C ASP A 37 12.73 -19.06 -14.93
N ALA A 38 12.74 -17.79 -15.34
CA ALA A 38 13.93 -17.01 -15.65
C ALA A 38 13.64 -15.53 -15.43
N PHE A 39 14.57 -14.79 -14.81
CA PHE A 39 14.50 -13.33 -14.70
C PHE A 39 14.56 -12.73 -16.12
N THR A 40 13.45 -12.17 -16.60
CA THR A 40 13.33 -11.70 -17.98
C THR A 40 13.82 -10.27 -18.13
N ARG A 41 14.02 -9.79 -19.37
CA ARG A 41 14.31 -8.35 -19.61
C ARG A 41 13.20 -7.43 -19.10
N LYS A 42 11.95 -7.90 -19.10
CA LYS A 42 10.81 -7.14 -18.62
C LYS A 42 10.90 -7.00 -17.09
N ASP A 43 11.28 -8.06 -16.40
CA ASP A 43 11.56 -8.04 -14.96
C ASP A 43 12.75 -7.15 -14.63
N VAL A 44 13.82 -7.18 -15.45
CA VAL A 44 14.94 -6.23 -15.35
C VAL A 44 14.41 -4.81 -15.48
N ALA A 45 13.66 -4.49 -16.55
CA ALA A 45 13.16 -3.14 -16.80
C ALA A 45 12.31 -2.61 -15.66
N TYR A 46 11.49 -3.44 -15.02
CA TYR A 46 10.71 -3.06 -13.85
C TYR A 46 11.51 -2.92 -12.57
N ASN A 47 12.61 -3.68 -12.41
CA ASN A 47 13.42 -3.69 -11.19
C ASN A 47 14.71 -2.88 -11.30
N LEU A 48 15.01 -2.26 -12.44
CA LEU A 48 16.23 -1.45 -12.65
C LEU A 48 16.39 -0.35 -11.60
N GLU A 49 15.28 0.23 -11.15
CA GLU A 49 15.25 1.27 -10.12
C GLU A 49 15.09 0.70 -8.70
N ASN A 50 14.81 -0.60 -8.56
CA ASN A 50 14.67 -1.30 -7.28
C ASN A 50 16.05 -1.60 -6.64
N THR A 51 16.73 -0.53 -6.22
CA THR A 51 18.07 -0.60 -5.60
C THR A 51 18.05 -0.93 -4.11
N SER A 52 16.87 -1.02 -3.49
CA SER A 52 16.74 -1.33 -2.05
C SER A 52 16.57 -2.82 -1.77
N ASP A 53 16.25 -3.63 -2.78
CA ASP A 53 16.05 -5.08 -2.67
C ASP A 53 17.32 -5.84 -3.08
N PRO A 54 18.04 -6.48 -2.14
CA PRO A 54 19.26 -7.23 -2.44
C PRO A 54 19.03 -8.43 -3.36
N GLU A 55 17.84 -9.07 -3.31
CA GLU A 55 17.52 -10.19 -4.19
C GLU A 55 17.28 -9.71 -5.63
N ALA A 56 16.59 -8.59 -5.79
CA ALA A 56 16.37 -7.98 -7.10
C ALA A 56 17.70 -7.50 -7.70
N GLU A 57 18.56 -6.86 -6.91
CA GLU A 57 19.89 -6.43 -7.36
C GLU A 57 20.77 -7.62 -7.76
N ALA A 58 20.78 -8.71 -6.97
CA ALA A 58 21.50 -9.93 -7.30
C ALA A 58 20.99 -10.57 -8.59
N ALA A 59 19.66 -10.60 -8.80
CA ALA A 59 19.04 -11.12 -10.02
C ALA A 59 19.39 -10.29 -11.26
N ILE A 60 19.37 -8.94 -11.16
CA ILE A 60 19.80 -8.04 -12.24
C ILE A 60 21.27 -8.26 -12.58
N ARG A 61 22.14 -8.34 -11.56
CA ARG A 61 23.58 -8.58 -11.75
C ARG A 61 23.82 -9.96 -12.40
N ALA A 62 23.09 -11.00 -12.00
CA ALA A 62 23.17 -12.32 -12.61
C ALA A 62 22.75 -12.27 -14.10
N PHE A 63 21.61 -11.63 -14.39
CA PHE A 63 21.12 -11.44 -15.76
C PHE A 63 22.13 -10.68 -16.63
N GLN A 64 22.71 -9.60 -16.13
CA GLN A 64 23.74 -8.83 -16.85
C GLN A 64 25.01 -9.64 -17.11
N ARG A 65 25.45 -10.49 -16.16
CA ARG A 65 26.59 -11.40 -16.35
C ARG A 65 26.31 -12.43 -17.44
N GLU A 66 25.10 -13.00 -17.47
CA GLU A 66 24.70 -13.93 -18.53
C GLU A 66 24.57 -13.25 -19.89
N ALA A 67 23.97 -12.05 -19.94
CA ALA A 67 23.88 -11.24 -21.14
C ALA A 67 25.27 -10.86 -21.69
N TYR A 68 26.23 -10.53 -20.82
CA TYR A 68 27.62 -10.25 -21.21
C TYR A 68 28.32 -11.50 -21.76
N LYS A 69 28.14 -12.66 -21.11
CA LYS A 69 28.67 -13.95 -21.61
C LYS A 69 28.04 -14.36 -22.95
N ALA A 70 26.76 -14.05 -23.17
CA ALA A 70 26.07 -14.30 -24.43
C ALA A 70 26.49 -13.33 -25.53
N ALA A 71 26.69 -12.04 -25.20
CA ALA A 71 27.18 -11.03 -26.13
C ALA A 71 28.60 -11.34 -26.65
N ALA A 72 29.44 -11.96 -25.80
CA ALA A 72 30.76 -12.45 -26.19
C ALA A 72 30.72 -13.60 -27.23
N LYS A 73 29.54 -14.21 -27.48
CA LYS A 73 29.34 -15.29 -28.47
C LYS A 73 28.64 -14.84 -29.76
N GLY A 74 28.40 -13.55 -29.93
CA GLY A 74 27.84 -12.94 -31.15
C GLY A 74 26.43 -12.35 -30.97
N ALA A 75 26.19 -11.21 -31.63
CA ALA A 75 25.05 -10.31 -31.41
C ALA A 75 23.65 -10.86 -31.74
N ALA A 76 23.52 -12.04 -32.35
CA ALA A 76 22.24 -12.58 -32.82
C ALA A 76 21.33 -13.13 -31.69
N ALA A 77 21.81 -13.25 -30.46
CA ALA A 77 21.03 -13.80 -29.34
C ALA A 77 20.21 -12.76 -28.55
N LEU A 78 20.25 -11.48 -28.93
CA LEU A 78 19.73 -10.39 -28.10
C LEU A 78 18.37 -9.80 -28.55
N SER A 79 17.62 -10.42 -29.46
CA SER A 79 16.29 -9.90 -29.83
C SER A 79 15.23 -10.99 -30.05
N PRO A 80 14.42 -11.29 -29.03
CA PRO A 80 13.07 -11.82 -29.20
C PRO A 80 12.06 -10.68 -29.49
N PRO A 81 10.90 -10.99 -30.08
CA PRO A 81 9.99 -10.01 -30.67
C PRO A 81 9.28 -9.17 -29.61
N ALA A 82 8.93 -7.92 -29.97
CA ALA A 82 8.04 -7.09 -29.18
C ALA A 82 6.66 -7.75 -29.13
N GLU A 83 6.23 -8.15 -27.94
CA GLU A 83 4.88 -8.69 -27.75
C GLU A 83 3.84 -7.55 -27.81
N PRO A 84 2.69 -7.77 -28.48
CA PRO A 84 1.61 -6.79 -28.49
C PRO A 84 0.98 -6.69 -27.09
N GLU A 85 1.27 -5.60 -26.37
CA GLU A 85 0.64 -5.30 -25.07
C GLU A 85 -0.86 -5.02 -25.25
N LEU A 86 -1.71 -5.94 -24.78
CA LEU A 86 -3.08 -5.59 -24.43
C LEU A 86 -3.01 -4.70 -23.17
N ALA A 87 -3.44 -3.44 -23.28
CA ALA A 87 -3.28 -2.42 -22.22
C ALA A 87 -3.83 -2.84 -20.84
N PHE A 88 -4.88 -3.67 -20.79
CA PHE A 88 -5.41 -4.21 -19.53
C PHE A 88 -4.46 -5.22 -18.88
N THR A 89 -3.92 -6.16 -19.65
CA THR A 89 -2.94 -7.14 -19.18
C THR A 89 -1.68 -6.45 -18.67
N ALA A 90 -1.21 -5.42 -19.40
CA ALA A 90 -0.08 -4.60 -18.96
C ALA A 90 -0.36 -3.83 -17.66
N LYS A 91 -1.58 -3.30 -17.46
CA LYS A 91 -1.96 -2.60 -16.21
C LYS A 91 -1.99 -3.55 -15.01
N VAL A 92 -2.56 -4.74 -15.18
CA VAL A 92 -2.61 -5.76 -14.11
C VAL A 92 -1.21 -6.23 -13.77
N GLU A 93 -0.39 -6.54 -14.78
CA GLU A 93 0.98 -6.99 -14.59
C GLU A 93 1.85 -5.94 -13.89
N ARG A 94 1.83 -4.68 -14.35
CA ARG A 94 2.54 -3.58 -13.67
C ARG A 94 2.15 -3.45 -12.21
N LYS A 95 0.87 -3.66 -11.87
CA LYS A 95 0.41 -3.65 -10.47
C LYS A 95 1.04 -4.79 -9.66
N TYR A 96 1.11 -6.00 -10.19
CA TYR A 96 1.69 -7.14 -9.48
C TYR A 96 3.21 -7.02 -9.33
N VAL A 97 3.90 -6.50 -10.33
CA VAL A 97 5.35 -6.25 -10.23
C VAL A 97 5.63 -5.13 -9.23
N ALA A 98 4.88 -4.02 -9.30
CA ALA A 98 4.99 -2.96 -8.29
C ALA A 98 4.70 -3.47 -6.88
N ALA A 99 3.72 -4.37 -6.72
CA ALA A 99 3.43 -4.98 -5.42
C ALA A 99 4.58 -5.83 -4.88
N GLN A 100 5.33 -6.54 -5.74
CA GLN A 100 6.51 -7.30 -5.32
C GLN A 100 7.60 -6.37 -4.77
N ILE A 101 7.88 -5.26 -5.48
CA ILE A 101 8.87 -4.25 -5.07
C ILE A 101 8.45 -3.58 -3.76
N VAL A 102 7.17 -3.22 -3.64
CA VAL A 102 6.62 -2.61 -2.42
C VAL A 102 6.68 -3.56 -1.24
N GLU A 103 6.34 -4.83 -1.42
CA GLU A 103 6.34 -5.85 -0.36
C GLU A 103 7.74 -6.05 0.23
N THR A 104 8.77 -6.21 -0.60
CA THR A 104 10.15 -6.37 -0.11
C THR A 104 10.70 -5.06 0.43
N GLY A 105 10.43 -3.95 -0.24
CA GLY A 105 10.88 -2.62 0.17
C GLY A 105 10.34 -2.21 1.54
N ILE A 106 9.04 -2.40 1.81
CA ILE A 106 8.44 -2.02 3.11
C ILE A 106 9.04 -2.81 4.27
N GLN A 107 9.36 -4.10 4.06
CA GLN A 107 9.99 -4.94 5.10
C GLN A 107 11.38 -4.43 5.51
N SER A 108 12.05 -3.63 4.67
CA SER A 108 13.35 -3.01 4.97
C SER A 108 13.24 -1.68 5.73
N ILE A 109 12.04 -1.13 5.89
CA ILE A 109 11.82 0.19 6.52
C ILE A 109 11.52 0.03 8.01
N HIS A 110 12.29 0.73 8.83
CA HIS A 110 12.05 0.79 10.27
C HIS A 110 10.85 1.68 10.62
N VAL A 111 9.82 1.10 11.27
CA VAL A 111 8.65 1.84 11.77
C VAL A 111 9.03 2.60 13.06
N PRO A 112 8.88 3.93 13.12
CA PRO A 112 9.34 4.73 14.26
C PRO A 112 8.33 4.74 15.43
N LEU A 113 8.07 3.59 16.06
CA LEU A 113 7.07 3.43 17.13
C LEU A 113 7.32 4.28 18.40
N SER A 114 8.56 4.72 18.63
CA SER A 114 9.02 5.49 19.79
C SER A 114 9.41 6.94 19.44
N TYR A 115 8.95 7.47 18.30
CA TYR A 115 9.34 8.79 17.80
C TYR A 115 9.12 9.93 18.80
N ASP A 116 8.14 9.81 19.71
CA ASP A 116 7.80 10.79 20.75
C ASP A 116 8.75 10.75 21.95
N LYS A 117 9.41 9.62 22.21
CA LYS A 117 10.27 9.37 23.38
C LYS A 117 11.76 9.49 23.09
N ASP A 118 12.19 9.18 21.87
CA ASP A 118 13.62 9.10 21.52
C ASP A 118 14.22 10.46 21.12
N GLY A 119 13.51 11.56 21.38
CA GLY A 119 13.93 12.93 21.02
C GLY A 119 13.95 13.22 19.51
N SER A 120 13.65 12.23 18.67
CA SER A 120 13.63 12.35 17.20
C SER A 120 12.38 13.06 16.68
N GLY A 121 11.27 12.98 17.40
CA GLY A 121 10.03 13.72 17.15
C GLY A 121 9.54 13.59 15.71
N ALA A 122 9.16 14.72 15.10
CA ALA A 122 8.68 14.76 13.72
C ALA A 122 9.74 14.34 12.67
N THR A 123 11.03 14.33 13.01
CA THR A 123 12.10 13.96 12.08
C THR A 123 12.08 12.47 11.75
N ALA A 124 11.79 11.61 12.73
CA ALA A 124 11.67 10.18 12.49
C ALA A 124 10.46 9.85 11.60
N LEU A 125 9.32 10.50 11.85
CA LEU A 125 8.12 10.38 11.00
C LEU A 125 8.38 10.85 9.55
N LYS A 126 9.09 11.98 9.38
CA LYS A 126 9.50 12.48 8.05
C LYS A 126 10.43 11.49 7.33
N ARG A 127 11.36 10.87 8.05
CA ARG A 127 12.26 9.86 7.48
C ARG A 127 11.48 8.63 7.02
N TYR A 128 10.60 8.12 7.86
CA TYR A 128 9.73 7.00 7.52
C TYR A 128 8.86 7.30 6.29
N ALA A 129 8.24 8.49 6.25
CA ALA A 129 7.47 8.95 5.09
C ALA A 129 8.32 9.05 3.81
N ALA A 130 9.57 9.50 3.91
CA ALA A 130 10.49 9.58 2.77
C ALA A 130 10.87 8.18 2.26
N GLN A 131 11.19 7.25 3.15
CA GLN A 131 11.52 5.87 2.79
C GLN A 131 10.35 5.16 2.09
N LEU A 132 9.11 5.36 2.55
CA LEU A 132 7.93 4.83 1.87
C LEU A 132 7.77 5.40 0.45
N ARG A 133 8.07 6.69 0.25
CA ARG A 133 8.05 7.31 -1.09
C ARG A 133 9.18 6.81 -1.97
N ASP A 134 10.35 6.55 -1.41
CA ASP A 134 11.46 5.97 -2.15
C ASP A 134 11.08 4.57 -2.66
N VAL A 135 10.52 3.70 -1.80
CA VAL A 135 10.00 2.39 -2.23
C VAL A 135 8.91 2.52 -3.28
N ALA A 136 7.97 3.46 -3.11
CA ALA A 136 6.92 3.70 -4.10
C ALA A 136 7.50 4.14 -5.46
N ARG A 137 8.51 5.02 -5.46
CA ARG A 137 9.21 5.47 -6.67
C ARG A 137 9.93 4.31 -7.37
N GLN A 138 10.63 3.47 -6.59
CA GLN A 138 11.30 2.27 -7.10
C GLN A 138 10.30 1.28 -7.72
N ALA A 139 9.07 1.24 -7.21
CA ALA A 139 7.98 0.45 -7.76
C ALA A 139 7.26 1.11 -8.95
N GLY A 140 7.70 2.30 -9.38
CA GLY A 140 7.16 3.03 -10.54
C GLY A 140 5.91 3.88 -10.24
N PHE A 141 5.56 4.11 -8.98
CA PHE A 141 4.50 5.05 -8.61
C PHE A 141 4.99 6.50 -8.67
N GLY A 142 4.12 7.40 -9.12
CA GLY A 142 4.32 8.85 -9.02
C GLY A 142 4.08 9.38 -7.60
N GLU A 143 4.07 10.70 -7.47
CA GLU A 143 3.72 11.36 -6.21
C GLU A 143 2.28 10.99 -5.77
N PRO A 144 2.03 10.66 -4.49
CA PRO A 144 0.74 10.13 -4.03
C PRO A 144 -0.47 10.99 -4.38
N ALA A 145 -0.33 12.32 -4.32
CA ALA A 145 -1.40 13.25 -4.68
C ALA A 145 -1.76 13.17 -6.17
N ALA A 146 -0.76 13.01 -7.04
CA ALA A 146 -0.98 12.87 -8.48
C ALA A 146 -1.58 11.50 -8.84
N GLU A 147 -1.13 10.42 -8.18
CA GLU A 147 -1.71 9.08 -8.32
C GLU A 147 -3.18 9.05 -7.88
N LEU A 148 -3.49 9.62 -6.71
CA LEU A 148 -4.85 9.74 -6.22
C LEU A 148 -5.71 10.59 -7.18
N GLN A 149 -5.19 11.72 -7.66
CA GLN A 149 -5.88 12.55 -8.64
C GLN A 149 -6.21 11.76 -9.93
N ALA A 150 -5.26 10.97 -10.44
CA ALA A 150 -5.48 10.11 -11.59
C ALA A 150 -6.56 9.04 -11.32
N LYS A 151 -6.58 8.45 -10.12
CA LYS A 151 -7.63 7.52 -9.69
C LYS A 151 -9.00 8.17 -9.58
N LEU A 152 -9.08 9.38 -9.05
CA LEU A 152 -10.33 10.14 -8.96
C LEU A 152 -10.84 10.55 -10.34
N GLN A 153 -9.95 10.90 -11.28
CA GLN A 153 -10.29 11.15 -12.67
C GLN A 153 -10.79 9.88 -13.38
N GLU A 154 -10.11 8.74 -13.18
CA GLU A 154 -10.55 7.43 -13.69
C GLU A 154 -11.94 7.06 -13.13
N ALA A 155 -12.16 7.30 -11.82
CA ALA A 155 -13.46 7.08 -11.18
C ALA A 155 -14.55 7.99 -11.75
N ALA A 156 -14.26 9.27 -11.97
CA ALA A 156 -15.21 10.26 -12.50
C ALA A 156 -15.53 10.08 -13.99
N ALA A 157 -14.71 9.34 -14.74
CA ALA A 157 -14.88 9.18 -16.18
C ALA A 157 -16.24 8.53 -16.52
N GLY A 158 -16.99 9.20 -17.39
CA GLY A 158 -18.28 8.72 -17.91
C GLY A 158 -19.43 8.76 -16.91
N ILE A 159 -19.29 9.43 -15.76
CA ILE A 159 -20.36 9.61 -14.77
C ILE A 159 -21.14 10.90 -15.05
N SER A 160 -22.47 10.85 -14.87
CA SER A 160 -23.36 12.01 -15.05
C SER A 160 -24.00 12.53 -13.75
N THR A 161 -23.96 11.78 -12.65
CA THR A 161 -24.64 12.13 -11.38
C THR A 161 -23.70 12.14 -10.19
N ALA A 162 -23.98 13.02 -9.21
CA ALA A 162 -23.17 13.12 -8.01
C ALA A 162 -23.20 11.82 -7.18
N LYS A 163 -24.34 11.13 -7.18
CA LYS A 163 -24.53 9.85 -6.49
C LYS A 163 -23.60 8.75 -7.00
N GLU A 164 -23.48 8.61 -8.32
CA GLU A 164 -22.57 7.65 -8.93
C GLU A 164 -21.11 7.98 -8.61
N LEU A 165 -20.72 9.25 -8.66
CA LEU A 165 -19.37 9.68 -8.30
C LEU A 165 -19.06 9.34 -6.84
N LEU A 166 -19.95 9.70 -5.90
CA LEU A 166 -19.79 9.35 -4.49
C LEU A 166 -19.68 7.84 -4.29
N GLY A 167 -20.44 7.04 -5.05
CA GLY A 167 -20.31 5.59 -5.04
C GLY A 167 -18.93 5.10 -5.45
N ARG A 168 -18.33 5.68 -6.50
CA ARG A 168 -17.01 5.26 -7.01
C ARG A 168 -15.83 5.78 -6.20
N ILE A 169 -15.94 6.96 -5.58
CA ILE A 169 -14.84 7.54 -4.79
C ILE A 169 -14.80 7.05 -3.34
N ARG A 170 -15.81 6.31 -2.88
CA ARG A 170 -15.90 5.79 -1.51
C ARG A 170 -14.61 5.12 -1.00
N PRO A 171 -13.89 4.29 -1.78
CA PRO A 171 -12.66 3.66 -1.30
C PRO A 171 -11.47 4.61 -1.11
N TYR A 172 -11.57 5.85 -1.61
CA TYR A 172 -10.49 6.84 -1.62
C TYR A 172 -10.74 8.01 -0.65
N ALA A 173 -11.88 8.02 0.04
CA ALA A 173 -12.24 9.03 1.02
C ALA A 173 -12.33 8.40 2.42
N SER A 174 -12.05 9.17 3.47
CA SER A 174 -12.30 8.69 4.83
C SER A 174 -13.80 8.42 5.03
N PRO A 175 -14.18 7.41 5.82
CA PRO A 175 -15.60 7.06 6.03
C PRO A 175 -16.44 8.24 6.50
N GLU A 176 -15.90 9.07 7.39
CA GLU A 176 -16.58 10.22 7.97
C GLU A 176 -16.83 11.30 6.92
N PHE A 177 -15.81 11.61 6.12
CA PHE A 177 -15.93 12.60 5.03
C PHE A 177 -16.89 12.10 3.94
N HIS A 178 -16.79 10.82 3.56
CA HIS A 178 -17.69 10.21 2.58
C HIS A 178 -19.15 10.23 3.05
N THR A 179 -19.39 9.90 4.32
CA THR A 179 -20.73 9.92 4.91
C THR A 179 -21.30 11.34 4.90
N ALA A 180 -20.52 12.34 5.32
CA ALA A 180 -20.96 13.74 5.28
C ALA A 180 -21.32 14.21 3.86
N LEU A 181 -20.55 13.80 2.83
CA LEU A 181 -20.87 14.10 1.44
C LEU A 181 -22.16 13.40 0.97
N ALA A 182 -22.35 12.14 1.36
CA ALA A 182 -23.53 11.36 1.01
C ALA A 182 -24.81 11.94 1.65
N ASP A 183 -24.72 12.36 2.92
CA ASP A 183 -25.81 13.01 3.64
C ASP A 183 -26.16 14.36 2.98
N ALA A 184 -25.17 15.20 2.67
CA ALA A 184 -25.41 16.45 1.96
C ALA A 184 -26.05 16.25 0.58
N LEU A 185 -25.68 15.18 -0.14
CA LEU A 185 -26.33 14.83 -1.40
C LEU A 185 -27.79 14.43 -1.16
N ALA A 186 -28.03 13.53 -0.20
CA ALA A 186 -29.37 13.05 0.14
C ALA A 186 -30.30 14.20 0.55
N GLU A 187 -29.81 15.16 1.33
CA GLU A 187 -30.59 16.34 1.71
C GLU A 187 -30.94 17.24 0.51
N VAL A 188 -30.00 17.46 -0.42
CA VAL A 188 -30.27 18.26 -1.64
C VAL A 188 -31.28 17.55 -2.54
N GLU A 189 -31.15 16.23 -2.71
CA GLU A 189 -32.11 15.43 -3.48
C GLU A 189 -33.48 15.40 -2.80
N ALA A 190 -33.55 15.30 -1.46
CA ALA A 190 -34.80 15.32 -0.71
C ALA A 190 -35.51 16.68 -0.79
N GLU A 191 -34.77 17.79 -0.73
CA GLU A 191 -35.33 19.14 -0.82
C GLU A 191 -35.87 19.49 -2.21
N THR A 192 -35.37 18.82 -3.25
CA THR A 192 -35.65 19.19 -4.65
C THR A 192 -36.44 18.12 -5.41
N GLY A 193 -36.50 16.89 -4.88
CA GLY A 193 -37.13 15.74 -5.54
C GLY A 193 -36.42 15.30 -6.82
N ALA A 194 -35.17 15.74 -7.04
CA ALA A 194 -34.44 15.53 -8.29
C ALA A 194 -32.99 15.09 -8.01
N THR A 195 -32.44 14.27 -8.91
CA THR A 195 -31.05 13.84 -8.86
C THR A 195 -30.11 14.98 -9.18
N VAL A 196 -29.00 15.08 -8.45
CA VAL A 196 -27.98 16.12 -8.68
C VAL A 196 -27.06 15.71 -9.86
N PRO A 197 -27.06 16.44 -10.99
CA PRO A 197 -26.16 16.17 -12.11
C PRO A 197 -24.75 16.70 -11.83
N LEU A 198 -23.74 16.09 -12.47
CA LEU A 198 -22.33 16.55 -12.45
C LEU A 198 -22.01 17.42 -13.66
N ASP A 199 -22.73 18.52 -13.82
CA ASP A 199 -22.57 19.43 -14.96
C ASP A 199 -21.80 20.72 -14.63
N GLY A 200 -21.46 20.95 -13.36
CA GLY A 200 -20.74 22.15 -12.92
C GLY A 200 -21.55 23.44 -12.90
N ALA A 201 -22.73 23.46 -13.52
CA ALA A 201 -23.45 24.69 -13.86
C ALA A 201 -24.88 24.74 -13.31
N SER A 202 -25.54 23.59 -13.14
CA SER A 202 -26.94 23.53 -12.70
C SER A 202 -27.14 24.14 -11.31
N PRO A 203 -28.33 24.70 -11.03
CA PRO A 203 -28.67 25.17 -9.70
C PRO A 203 -28.55 24.07 -8.63
N LEU A 204 -28.92 22.83 -8.97
CA LEU A 204 -28.80 21.67 -8.09
C LEU A 204 -27.33 21.36 -7.76
N TYR A 205 -26.46 21.33 -8.77
CA TYR A 205 -25.02 21.15 -8.57
C TYR A 205 -24.43 22.27 -7.70
N LYS A 206 -24.78 23.53 -7.96
CA LYS A 206 -24.29 24.68 -7.17
C LYS A 206 -24.72 24.59 -5.71
N LYS A 207 -25.96 24.16 -5.45
CA LYS A 207 -26.47 23.95 -4.09
C LYS A 207 -25.72 22.83 -3.37
N PHE A 208 -25.50 21.71 -4.05
CA PHE A 208 -24.69 20.60 -3.53
C PHE A 208 -23.24 21.04 -3.27
N ALA A 209 -22.59 21.71 -4.23
CA ALA A 209 -21.23 22.23 -4.09
C ALA A 209 -21.06 23.19 -2.91
N SER A 210 -22.06 24.03 -2.61
CA SER A 210 -22.04 24.90 -1.43
C SER A 210 -22.03 24.10 -0.12
N ARG A 211 -22.77 22.99 -0.03
CA ARG A 211 -22.70 22.08 1.14
C ARG A 211 -21.36 21.38 1.23
N VAL A 212 -20.80 20.94 0.10
CA VAL A 212 -19.47 20.34 0.04
C VAL A 212 -18.40 21.31 0.55
N GLN A 213 -18.49 22.60 0.22
CA GLN A 213 -17.59 23.63 0.74
C GLN A 213 -17.70 23.79 2.27
N ALA A 214 -18.92 23.75 2.81
CA ALA A 214 -19.14 23.80 4.26
C ALA A 214 -18.56 22.55 4.96
N ILE A 215 -18.76 21.36 4.39
CA ILE A 215 -18.17 20.12 4.89
C ILE A 215 -16.64 20.21 4.86
N ALA A 216 -16.05 20.68 3.75
CA ALA A 216 -14.60 20.84 3.66
C ALA A 216 -14.05 21.77 4.77
N GLN A 217 -14.76 22.86 5.10
CA GLN A 217 -14.40 23.73 6.23
C GLN A 217 -14.51 23.03 7.58
N GLN A 218 -15.57 22.24 7.81
CA GLN A 218 -15.74 21.46 9.04
C GLN A 218 -14.60 20.44 9.23
N HIS A 219 -14.16 19.82 8.13
CA HIS A 219 -13.01 18.92 8.10
C HIS A 219 -11.65 19.64 8.04
N LYS A 220 -11.62 20.98 8.18
CA LYS A 220 -10.42 21.82 8.18
C LYS A 220 -9.57 21.69 6.90
N LEU A 221 -10.21 21.37 5.77
CA LEU A 221 -9.56 21.34 4.47
C LEU A 221 -9.49 22.78 3.91
N PRO A 222 -8.31 23.25 3.46
CA PRO A 222 -8.14 24.57 2.87
C PRO A 222 -8.66 24.59 1.42
N TRP A 223 -9.94 24.30 1.23
CA TRP A 223 -10.55 24.02 -0.08
C TRP A 223 -10.39 25.17 -1.08
N GLN A 224 -10.33 26.42 -0.63
CA GLN A 224 -10.12 27.58 -1.50
C GLN A 224 -8.73 27.55 -2.14
N MET A 225 -7.69 27.26 -1.35
CA MET A 225 -6.33 27.09 -1.82
C MET A 225 -6.24 25.89 -2.77
N LEU A 226 -6.83 24.74 -2.39
CA LEU A 226 -6.81 23.52 -3.20
C LEU A 226 -7.51 23.71 -4.55
N LEU A 227 -8.67 24.36 -4.56
CA LEU A 227 -9.41 24.66 -5.79
C LEU A 227 -8.62 25.61 -6.69
N SER A 228 -8.04 26.66 -6.10
CA SER A 228 -7.23 27.64 -6.84
C SER A 228 -6.00 26.99 -7.48
N HIS A 229 -5.34 26.10 -6.74
CA HIS A 229 -4.20 25.32 -7.23
C HIS A 229 -4.61 24.42 -8.40
N GLN A 230 -5.71 23.69 -8.26
CA GLN A 230 -6.22 22.79 -9.29
C GLN A 230 -6.68 23.51 -10.56
N GLN A 231 -7.29 24.69 -10.41
CA GLN A 231 -7.75 25.52 -11.54
C GLN A 231 -6.62 26.25 -12.27
N LYS A 232 -5.38 26.17 -11.77
CA LYS A 232 -4.19 26.81 -12.35
C LYS A 232 -4.43 28.28 -12.70
N LEU A 233 -5.03 29.04 -11.76
CA LEU A 233 -5.40 30.47 -11.83
C LEU A 233 -4.97 31.16 -13.13
N ALA A 234 -5.77 31.00 -14.20
CA ALA A 234 -5.44 31.58 -15.49
C ALA A 234 -5.39 33.11 -15.38
N GLY A 235 -4.23 33.71 -15.68
CA GLY A 235 -4.03 35.16 -15.61
C GLY A 235 -3.47 35.71 -14.30
N ALA A 236 -3.15 34.86 -13.32
CA ALA A 236 -2.37 35.29 -12.14
C ALA A 236 -0.92 35.59 -12.54
N ASP A 237 -0.29 36.58 -11.90
CA ASP A 237 1.15 36.82 -12.03
C ASP A 237 1.98 35.63 -11.51
N ASP A 238 3.26 35.60 -11.87
CA ASP A 238 4.16 34.51 -11.50
C ASP A 238 4.33 34.44 -9.97
N ASP A 239 4.39 35.59 -9.28
CA ASP A 239 4.54 35.67 -7.81
C ASP A 239 3.35 35.02 -7.06
N THR A 240 2.12 35.26 -7.52
CA THR A 240 0.92 34.65 -6.94
C THR A 240 0.88 33.15 -7.19
N ARG A 241 1.31 32.70 -8.39
CA ARG A 241 1.40 31.28 -8.71
C ARG A 241 2.45 30.57 -7.85
N ASP A 242 3.60 31.20 -7.64
CA ASP A 242 4.69 30.66 -6.80
C ASP A 242 4.33 30.64 -5.32
N ALA A 243 3.63 31.66 -4.82
CA ALA A 243 3.08 31.65 -3.46
C ALA A 243 2.08 30.50 -3.26
N LEU A 244 1.12 30.36 -4.18
CA LEU A 244 0.12 29.29 -4.13
C LEU A 244 0.75 27.89 -4.19
N GLN A 245 1.76 27.70 -5.04
CA GLN A 245 2.48 26.43 -5.15
C GLN A 245 3.23 26.09 -3.84
N ARG A 246 3.84 27.08 -3.18
CA ARG A 246 4.50 26.90 -1.89
C ARG A 246 3.52 26.54 -0.78
N ASP A 247 2.39 27.25 -0.71
CA ASP A 247 1.34 26.98 0.28
C ASP A 247 0.73 25.59 0.08
N TYR A 248 0.47 25.19 -1.16
CA TYR A 248 0.02 23.85 -1.51
C TYR A 248 1.03 22.77 -1.08
N ALA A 249 2.31 22.97 -1.41
CA ALA A 249 3.37 22.01 -1.05
C ALA A 249 3.52 21.87 0.48
N ALA A 250 3.45 22.99 1.22
CA ALA A 250 3.51 22.99 2.68
C ALA A 250 2.30 22.25 3.29
N TRP A 251 1.10 22.51 2.79
CA TRP A 251 -0.11 21.79 3.20
C TRP A 251 -0.01 20.29 2.90
N LEU A 252 0.43 19.92 1.70
CA LEU A 252 0.56 18.52 1.30
C LEU A 252 1.56 17.78 2.19
N GLN A 253 2.70 18.40 2.50
CA GLN A 253 3.68 17.83 3.43
C GLN A 253 3.08 17.63 4.83
N ALA A 254 2.31 18.60 5.33
CA ALA A 254 1.66 18.50 6.63
C ALA A 254 0.58 17.40 6.66
N ALA A 255 -0.23 17.28 5.61
CA ALA A 255 -1.24 16.23 5.47
C ALA A 255 -0.60 14.84 5.44
N GLN A 256 0.41 14.64 4.61
CA GLN A 256 1.15 13.37 4.54
C GLN A 256 1.80 13.00 5.86
N LEU A 257 2.34 13.98 6.60
CA LEU A 257 2.91 13.72 7.92
C LEU A 257 1.84 13.36 8.96
N ALA A 258 0.65 13.94 8.86
CA ALA A 258 -0.48 13.59 9.71
C ALA A 258 -0.96 12.16 9.45
N ASP A 259 -1.06 11.74 8.19
CA ASP A 259 -1.42 10.36 7.82
C ASP A 259 -0.40 9.35 8.35
N ILE A 260 0.89 9.65 8.18
CA ILE A 260 1.99 8.80 8.69
C ILE A 260 1.99 8.74 10.21
N LYS A 261 1.70 9.86 10.87
CA LYS A 261 1.56 9.88 12.33
C LYS A 261 0.40 8.99 12.78
N ALA A 262 -0.75 9.07 12.11
CA ALA A 262 -1.92 8.25 12.42
C ALA A 262 -1.60 6.75 12.28
N GLU A 263 -0.98 6.34 11.18
CA GLU A 263 -0.54 4.95 10.96
C GLU A 263 0.39 4.46 12.09
N VAL A 264 1.38 5.26 12.48
CA VAL A 264 2.33 4.89 13.54
C VAL A 264 1.64 4.80 14.91
N GLU A 265 0.68 5.68 15.21
CA GLU A 265 -0.10 5.58 16.46
C GLU A 265 -1.03 4.35 16.46
N ASP A 266 -1.63 4.00 15.33
CA ASP A 266 -2.46 2.80 15.19
C ASP A 266 -1.63 1.52 15.37
N LEU A 267 -0.45 1.45 14.74
CA LEU A 267 0.49 0.33 14.93
C LEU A 267 0.97 0.24 16.39
N ARG A 268 1.21 1.37 17.04
CA ARG A 268 1.59 1.42 18.47
C ARG A 268 0.45 0.95 19.37
N ALA A 269 -0.78 1.38 19.09
CA ALA A 269 -1.96 0.97 19.84
C ALA A 269 -2.21 -0.54 19.70
N GLU A 270 -2.08 -1.08 18.49
CA GLU A 270 -2.23 -2.51 18.23
C GLU A 270 -1.11 -3.33 18.90
N ALA A 271 0.15 -2.88 18.81
CA ALA A 271 1.27 -3.53 19.50
C ALA A 271 1.08 -3.55 21.02
N ALA A 272 0.63 -2.44 21.61
CA ALA A 272 0.31 -2.36 23.03
C ALA A 272 -0.84 -3.31 23.41
N ARG A 273 -1.93 -3.31 22.63
CA ARG A 273 -3.08 -4.19 22.84
C ARG A 273 -2.68 -5.67 22.79
N LEU A 274 -1.86 -6.05 21.82
CA LEU A 274 -1.36 -7.43 21.67
C LEU A 274 -0.44 -7.81 22.83
N LEU A 275 0.43 -6.89 23.28
CA LEU A 275 1.30 -7.13 24.42
C LEU A 275 0.50 -7.29 25.72
N ASP A 276 -0.46 -6.41 25.99
CA ASP A 276 -1.32 -6.49 27.17
C ASP A 276 -2.11 -7.81 27.20
N LEU A 277 -2.61 -8.25 26.03
CA LEU A 277 -3.27 -9.54 25.88
C LEU A 277 -2.34 -10.71 26.19
N GLN A 278 -1.07 -10.64 25.78
CA GLN A 278 -0.07 -11.67 26.06
C GLN A 278 0.35 -11.67 27.54
N LEU A 279 0.59 -10.50 28.14
CA LEU A 279 0.96 -10.36 29.55
C LEU A 279 -0.15 -10.81 30.51
N GLY A 280 -1.41 -10.84 30.06
CA GLY A 280 -2.52 -11.44 30.80
C GLY A 280 -2.52 -12.98 30.87
N LYS A 281 -1.62 -13.66 30.12
CA LYS A 281 -1.54 -15.13 30.07
C LYS A 281 -0.40 -15.66 30.92
N SER A 282 -0.48 -16.93 31.30
CA SER A 282 0.66 -17.62 31.93
C SER A 282 1.76 -17.91 30.89
N ALA A 283 3.02 -17.92 31.31
CA ALA A 283 4.15 -18.24 30.43
C ALA A 283 4.03 -19.63 29.76
N GLU A 284 3.37 -20.58 30.40
CA GLU A 284 3.06 -21.88 29.80
C GLU A 284 1.96 -21.79 28.74
N GLY A 285 0.91 -20.98 28.98
CA GLY A 285 -0.14 -20.72 28.01
C GLY A 285 0.40 -20.04 26.75
N ILE A 286 1.26 -19.03 26.90
CA ILE A 286 1.93 -18.34 25.78
C ILE A 286 2.74 -19.34 24.94
N ARG A 287 3.58 -20.16 25.59
CA ARG A 287 4.39 -21.17 24.89
C ARG A 287 3.53 -22.14 24.09
N LYS A 288 2.47 -22.68 24.70
CA LYS A 288 1.54 -23.61 24.02
C LYS A 288 0.87 -22.98 22.80
N GLU A 289 0.46 -21.72 22.88
CA GLU A 289 -0.15 -21.02 21.74
C GLU A 289 0.86 -20.76 20.62
N HIS A 290 2.09 -20.33 20.96
CA HIS A 290 3.16 -20.12 19.99
C HIS A 290 3.56 -21.42 19.30
N ASP A 291 3.73 -22.51 20.04
CA ASP A 291 4.04 -23.83 19.48
C ASP A 291 2.92 -24.32 18.55
N ALA A 292 1.66 -24.11 18.92
CA ALA A 292 0.52 -24.45 18.07
C ALA A 292 0.48 -23.63 16.77
N ALA A 293 0.81 -22.33 16.85
CA ALA A 293 0.90 -21.45 15.69
C ALA A 293 2.05 -21.84 14.76
N LEU A 294 3.24 -22.14 15.30
CA LEU A 294 4.39 -22.63 14.54
C LEU A 294 4.10 -23.98 13.89
N ALA A 295 3.44 -24.91 14.60
CA ALA A 295 3.02 -26.19 14.03
C ALA A 295 1.99 -26.01 12.90
N ALA A 296 1.08 -25.05 13.02
CA ALA A 296 0.12 -24.73 11.96
C ALA A 296 0.82 -24.14 10.72
N LEU A 297 1.81 -23.27 10.92
CA LEU A 297 2.66 -22.75 9.85
C LEU A 297 3.44 -23.88 9.16
N GLY A 298 4.03 -24.81 9.93
CA GLY A 298 4.70 -25.99 9.40
C GLY A 298 3.77 -26.84 8.51
N ARG A 299 2.54 -27.10 8.96
CA ARG A 299 1.53 -27.80 8.13
C ARG A 299 1.20 -27.06 6.83
N LYS A 300 1.12 -25.72 6.85
CA LYS A 300 0.91 -24.91 5.64
C LYS A 300 2.09 -25.01 4.67
N LEU A 301 3.32 -24.98 5.17
CA LEU A 301 4.53 -25.11 4.35
C LEU A 301 4.64 -26.49 3.70
N GLU A 302 4.29 -27.56 4.42
CA GLU A 302 4.26 -28.90 3.84
C GLU A 302 3.14 -29.07 2.82
N ALA A 303 1.96 -28.50 3.07
CA ALA A 303 0.85 -28.52 2.11
C ALA A 303 1.19 -27.74 0.82
N ALA A 304 2.07 -26.75 0.89
CA ALA A 304 2.54 -25.96 -0.23
C ALA A 304 3.88 -26.47 -0.82
N LYS A 305 4.28 -27.70 -0.51
CA LYS A 305 5.52 -28.27 -1.03
C LYS A 305 5.55 -28.23 -2.56
N GLY A 306 6.64 -27.70 -3.11
CA GLY A 306 6.84 -27.52 -4.55
C GLY A 306 6.53 -26.10 -5.04
N THR A 307 5.96 -25.22 -4.22
CA THR A 307 5.85 -23.79 -4.56
C THR A 307 7.13 -23.03 -4.20
N LYS A 308 7.46 -22.01 -5.00
CA LYS A 308 8.65 -21.16 -4.76
C LYS A 308 8.59 -20.42 -3.44
N TRP A 309 7.42 -19.86 -3.08
CA TRP A 309 7.27 -19.14 -1.82
C TRP A 309 7.51 -20.03 -0.59
N ALA A 310 7.08 -21.30 -0.63
CA ALA A 310 7.26 -22.22 0.48
C ALA A 310 8.72 -22.68 0.59
N ALA A 311 9.40 -22.85 -0.55
CA ALA A 311 10.84 -23.12 -0.58
C ALA A 311 11.63 -21.93 0.00
N LYS A 312 11.34 -20.70 -0.46
CA LYS A 312 11.96 -19.47 0.05
C LYS A 312 11.71 -19.25 1.54
N PHE A 313 10.49 -19.48 2.01
CA PHE A 313 10.19 -19.39 3.43
C PHE A 313 11.01 -20.39 4.27
N LYS A 314 11.27 -21.60 3.75
CA LYS A 314 12.15 -22.58 4.43
C LYS A 314 13.61 -22.14 4.43
N GLU A 315 14.08 -21.51 3.36
CA GLU A 315 15.42 -20.88 3.32
C GLU A 315 15.51 -19.76 4.37
N ASP A 316 14.49 -18.91 4.49
CA ASP A 316 14.43 -17.84 5.50
C ASP A 316 14.48 -18.40 6.92
N LEU A 317 13.75 -19.49 7.21
CA LEU A 317 13.81 -20.16 8.52
C LEU A 317 15.20 -20.74 8.82
N ALA A 318 15.89 -21.26 7.82
CA ALA A 318 17.27 -21.72 7.97
C ALA A 318 18.22 -20.55 8.23
N PHE A 319 17.99 -19.40 7.60
CA PHE A 319 18.76 -18.18 7.83
C PHE A 319 18.56 -17.63 9.26
N VAL A 320 17.34 -17.64 9.78
CA VAL A 320 17.05 -17.29 11.18
C VAL A 320 17.80 -18.23 12.13
N SER A 321 17.78 -19.54 11.86
CA SER A 321 18.50 -20.54 12.67
C SER A 321 20.02 -20.32 12.64
N TRP A 322 20.56 -19.95 11.48
CA TRP A 322 21.98 -19.56 11.34
C TRP A 322 22.29 -18.30 12.14
N PHE A 323 21.44 -17.27 12.06
CA PHE A 323 21.60 -16.01 12.77
C PHE A 323 21.63 -16.24 14.29
N ASP A 324 20.69 -17.02 14.82
CA ASP A 324 20.64 -17.39 16.23
C ASP A 324 21.92 -18.12 16.67
N GLY A 325 22.41 -19.05 15.85
CA GLY A 325 23.66 -19.75 16.10
C GLY A 325 24.89 -18.82 16.08
N ALA A 326 24.93 -17.87 15.15
CA ALA A 326 26.01 -16.89 15.04
C ALA A 326 26.03 -15.92 16.22
N VAL A 327 24.87 -15.43 16.66
CA VAL A 327 24.74 -14.57 17.85
C VAL A 327 25.10 -15.34 19.11
N ALA A 328 24.68 -16.61 19.24
CA ALA A 328 25.05 -17.43 20.39
C ALA A 328 26.56 -17.69 20.47
N ALA A 329 27.25 -17.76 19.33
CA ALA A 329 28.70 -17.98 19.26
C ALA A 329 29.53 -16.73 19.63
N ASP A 330 29.04 -15.53 19.31
CA ASP A 330 29.72 -14.26 19.63
C ASP A 330 28.70 -13.15 20.01
N PRO A 331 28.10 -13.21 21.22
CA PRO A 331 27.03 -12.28 21.60
C PRO A 331 27.46 -10.80 21.64
N GLY A 332 28.76 -10.53 21.83
CA GLY A 332 29.29 -9.18 21.91
C GLY A 332 29.42 -8.48 20.56
N ASN A 333 29.61 -9.25 19.48
CA ASN A 333 29.80 -8.73 18.13
C ASN A 333 28.63 -9.07 17.17
N GLY A 334 27.77 -10.02 17.54
CA GLY A 334 26.66 -10.46 16.70
C GLY A 334 27.10 -11.27 15.47
N PRO A 335 26.22 -11.47 14.47
CA PRO A 335 26.56 -12.22 13.28
C PRO A 335 27.62 -11.48 12.46
N ARG A 336 28.67 -12.20 12.07
CA ARG A 336 29.70 -11.66 11.18
C ARG A 336 29.22 -11.77 9.73
N ALA A 337 28.96 -10.64 9.09
CA ALA A 337 28.89 -10.60 7.64
C ALA A 337 30.29 -10.89 7.09
N GLU A 338 30.47 -11.97 6.34
CA GLU A 338 31.66 -12.11 5.51
C GLU A 338 31.69 -10.90 4.57
N ALA A 339 32.76 -10.11 4.63
CA ALA A 339 32.93 -8.98 3.73
C ALA A 339 32.86 -9.52 2.30
N ALA A 340 31.90 -9.06 1.52
CA ALA A 340 31.76 -9.44 0.12
C ALA A 340 33.08 -9.11 -0.60
N ALA A 341 33.81 -10.15 -1.01
CA ALA A 341 35.02 -10.05 -1.81
C ALA A 341 34.67 -9.80 -3.28
#